data_AF-W1XT35-F1
#
_entry.id   AF-W1XT35-F1
#
_cell.length_a   1.000
_cell.length_b   1.000
_cell.length_c   1.000
_cell.angle_alpha   90.00
_cell.angle_beta   90.00
_cell.angle_gamma   90.00
#
_symmetry.space_group_name_H-M   'P 1'
#
loop_
_entity.id
_entity.type
_entity.pdbx_description
1 polymer ?
#
loop_
_entity_poly.entity_id
_entity_poly.type
_entity_poly.pdbx_seq_one_letter_code
_entity_poly.pdbx_strand_id
1 'polypeptide(L)'
;FRINLLIVGIAATGAAFVPDMYWLIFFRFLMGTGMGALIMVGYASFTEFIPATVRGKWSARLSFVGNWSPMLSAAIGVVVIAFFSWR
;
A
#
# COMPACT_ATOMS: atom_id res chain seq x y z
N PHE A 1 2.94 9.61 10.01
CA PHE A 1 1.88 9.16 9.07
C PHE A 1 1.87 9.93 7.75
N ARG A 2 1.72 11.28 7.77
CA ARG A 2 1.54 12.11 6.55
C ARG A 2 2.66 11.98 5.50
N ILE A 3 3.92 11.94 5.94
CA ILE A 3 5.09 11.88 5.04
C ILE A 3 5.20 10.51 4.34
N ASN A 4 4.98 9.41 5.06
CA ASN A 4 5.01 8.06 4.47
C ASN A 4 3.90 7.86 3.42
N LEU A 5 2.71 8.42 3.67
CA LEU A 5 1.60 8.37 2.73
C LEU A 5 1.90 9.18 1.45
N LEU A 6 2.53 10.35 1.59
CA LEU A 6 2.95 11.18 0.46
C LEU A 6 4.00 10.48 -0.40
N ILE A 7 4.98 9.81 0.22
CA ILE A 7 6.03 9.07 -0.50
C ILE A 7 5.41 7.94 -1.33
N VAL A 8 4.50 7.15 -0.74
CA VAL A 8 3.80 6.08 -1.47
C VAL A 8 2.93 6.64 -2.60
N GLY A 9 2.18 7.70 -2.35
CA GLY A 9 1.29 8.31 -3.35
C GLY A 9 2.06 8.87 -4.55
N ILE A 10 3.12 9.65 -4.30
CA ILE A 10 3.95 10.24 -5.35
C ILE A 10 4.70 9.15 -6.12
N ALA A 11 5.21 8.12 -5.43
CA ALA A 11 5.89 7.01 -6.08
C ALA A 11 4.95 6.16 -6.95
N ALA A 12 3.70 5.95 -6.52
CA ALA A 12 2.69 5.21 -7.28
C ALA A 12 2.23 5.98 -8.53
N THR A 13 1.98 7.28 -8.41
CA THR A 13 1.65 8.12 -9.57
C THR A 13 2.84 8.21 -10.53
N GLY A 14 4.06 8.32 -10.01
CA GLY A 14 5.28 8.32 -10.82
C GLY A 14 5.49 7.01 -11.59
N ALA A 15 5.20 5.86 -10.97
CA ALA A 15 5.28 4.54 -11.62
C ALA A 15 4.34 4.38 -12.82
N ALA A 16 3.15 5.01 -12.78
CA ALA A 16 2.15 4.90 -13.85
C ALA A 16 2.54 5.63 -15.14
N PHE A 17 3.47 6.60 -15.07
CA PHE A 17 3.93 7.38 -16.22
C PHE A 17 5.32 6.97 -16.73
N VAL A 18 5.85 5.82 -16.28
CA VAL A 18 7.21 5.41 -16.62
C VAL A 18 7.33 4.93 -18.07
N PRO A 19 8.30 5.46 -18.85
CA PRO A 19 8.59 5.00 -20.20
C PRO A 19 9.61 3.84 -20.26
N ASP A 20 10.39 3.60 -19.19
CA ASP A 20 11.59 2.74 -19.21
C ASP A 20 11.70 1.78 -18.01
N MET A 21 12.21 0.57 -18.24
CA MET A 21 12.26 -0.50 -17.22
C MET A 21 13.09 -0.14 -15.98
N TYR A 22 14.15 0.66 -16.14
CA TYR A 22 14.98 1.15 -15.03
C TYR A 22 14.22 2.08 -14.08
N TRP A 23 13.38 2.96 -14.63
CA TRP A 23 12.53 3.85 -13.84
C TRP A 23 11.45 3.07 -13.08
N LEU A 24 10.93 1.99 -13.67
CA LEU A 24 9.92 1.14 -13.03
C LEU A 24 10.50 0.49 -11.76
N ILE A 25 11.75 0.01 -11.84
CA ILE A 25 12.48 -0.58 -10.69
C ILE A 25 12.72 0.47 -9.60
N PHE A 26 13.10 1.69 -9.97
CA PHE A 26 13.30 2.79 -9.02
C PHE A 26 12.01 3.14 -8.27
N PHE A 27 10.89 3.30 -8.98
CA PHE A 27 9.60 3.56 -8.34
C PHE A 27 9.10 2.37 -7.51
N ARG A 28 9.40 1.12 -7.92
CA ARG A 28 9.13 -0.09 -7.12
C ARG A 28 9.88 -0.07 -5.79
N PHE A 29 11.15 0.33 -5.83
CA PHE A 29 11.98 0.47 -4.63
C PHE A 29 11.43 1.56 -3.71
N LEU A 30 11.05 2.72 -4.26
CA LEU A 30 10.48 3.83 -3.50
C LEU A 30 9.10 3.49 -2.89
N MET A 31 8.25 2.78 -3.63
CA MET A 31 6.98 2.25 -3.10
C MET A 31 7.21 1.20 -2.01
N GLY A 32 8.20 0.33 -2.17
CA GLY A 32 8.54 -0.70 -1.18
C GLY A 32 9.02 -0.10 0.14
N THR A 33 9.91 0.89 0.10
CA THR A 33 10.38 1.60 1.30
C THR A 33 9.26 2.40 1.95
N GLY A 34 8.41 3.07 1.15
CA GLY A 34 7.24 3.79 1.62
C GLY A 34 6.19 2.88 2.28
N MET A 35 5.87 1.73 1.69
CA MET A 35 4.93 0.76 2.27
C MET A 35 5.45 0.14 3.57
N GLY A 36 6.73 -0.23 3.64
CA GLY A 36 7.33 -0.75 4.86
C GLY A 36 7.23 0.24 6.02
N ALA A 37 7.51 1.51 5.77
CA ALA A 37 7.37 2.58 6.75
C ALA A 37 5.90 2.89 7.11
N LEU A 38 4.97 2.75 6.15
CA LEU A 38 3.55 2.98 6.37
C LEU A 38 2.94 1.91 7.28
N ILE A 39 3.28 0.64 7.08
CA ILE A 39 2.77 -0.49 7.87
C ILE A 39 3.22 -0.34 9.32
N MET A 40 4.51 -0.10 9.57
CA MET A 40 5.04 0.03 10.93
C MET A 40 4.44 1.23 11.67
N VAL A 41 4.37 2.40 11.02
CA VAL A 41 3.78 3.60 11.63
C VAL A 41 2.26 3.44 11.83
N GLY A 42 1.57 2.78 10.88
CA GLY A 42 0.15 2.47 10.99
C GLY A 42 -0.15 1.59 12.20
N TYR A 43 0.58 0.48 12.36
CA TYR A 43 0.41 -0.39 13.52
C TYR A 43 0.84 0.28 14.84
N ALA A 44 1.93 1.05 14.86
CA ALA A 44 2.37 1.77 16.05
C ALA A 44 1.32 2.79 16.53
N SER A 45 0.81 3.64 15.63
CA SER A 45 -0.26 4.59 15.99
C SER A 45 -1.57 3.88 16.36
N PHE A 46 -1.89 2.75 15.73
CA PHE A 46 -3.05 1.94 16.13
C PHE A 46 -2.95 1.42 17.57
N THR A 47 -1.74 1.21 18.09
CA THR A 47 -1.53 0.78 19.48
C THR A 47 -1.58 1.92 20.50
N GLU A 48 -1.33 3.16 20.09
CA GLU A 48 -1.44 4.35 20.96
C GLU A 48 -2.90 4.76 21.21
N PHE A 49 -3.79 4.55 20.23
CA PHE A 49 -5.18 5.02 20.31
C PHE A 49 -6.19 3.97 20.79
N ILE A 50 -5.80 2.69 20.92
CA ILE A 50 -6.75 1.61 21.23
C ILE A 50 -6.47 1.01 22.62
N PRO A 51 -7.44 1.05 23.56
CA PRO A 51 -7.30 0.44 24.88
C PRO A 51 -7.10 -1.08 24.78
N ALA A 52 -6.22 -1.62 25.63
CA ALA A 52 -5.72 -3.00 25.57
C ALA A 52 -6.84 -4.07 25.51
N THR A 53 -8.00 -3.81 26.09
CA THR A 53 -9.14 -4.72 26.21
C THR A 53 -9.82 -5.04 24.86
N VAL A 54 -9.75 -4.15 23.87
CA VAL A 54 -10.42 -4.33 22.55
C VAL A 54 -9.45 -4.47 21.37
N ARG A 55 -8.14 -4.40 21.63
CA ARG A 55 -7.07 -4.44 20.63
C ARG A 55 -7.15 -5.66 19.71
N GLY A 56 -7.48 -6.84 20.26
CA GLY A 56 -7.63 -8.07 19.47
C GLY A 56 -8.77 -8.01 18.45
N LYS A 57 -9.93 -7.44 18.82
CA LYS A 57 -11.12 -7.37 17.96
C LYS A 57 -10.94 -6.36 16.83
N TRP A 58 -10.29 -5.23 17.12
CA TRP A 58 -9.96 -4.21 16.12
C TRP A 58 -8.82 -4.64 15.21
N SER A 59 -7.77 -5.28 15.74
CA SER A 59 -6.70 -5.84 14.91
C SER A 59 -7.23 -6.94 13.98
N ALA A 60 -8.15 -7.79 14.43
CA ALA A 60 -8.78 -8.81 13.57
C ALA A 60 -9.57 -8.19 12.41
N ARG A 61 -10.34 -7.12 12.66
CA ARG A 61 -11.03 -6.37 11.60
C ARG A 61 -10.05 -5.69 10.65
N LEU A 62 -8.97 -5.11 11.18
CA LEU A 62 -7.93 -4.48 10.37
C LEU A 62 -7.25 -5.49 9.46
N SER A 63 -6.92 -6.68 9.97
CA SER A 63 -6.34 -7.77 9.19
C SER A 63 -7.31 -8.34 8.17
N PHE A 64 -8.61 -8.37 8.46
CA PHE A 64 -9.62 -8.77 7.48
C PHE A 64 -9.66 -7.79 6.31
N VAL A 65 -9.77 -6.49 6.59
CA VAL A 65 -9.74 -5.44 5.55
C VAL A 65 -8.39 -5.41 4.82
N GLY A 66 -7.29 -5.62 5.55
CA GLY A 66 -5.93 -5.67 5.00
C GLY A 66 -5.70 -6.85 4.05
N ASN A 67 -6.33 -8.01 4.29
CA ASN A 67 -6.26 -9.15 3.37
C ASN A 67 -7.13 -8.98 2.12
N TRP A 68 -8.21 -8.20 2.21
CA TRP A 68 -9.06 -7.88 1.05
C TRP A 68 -8.36 -6.92 0.07
N SER A 69 -7.50 -6.03 0.57
CA SER A 69 -6.72 -5.08 -0.24
C SER A 69 -5.93 -5.75 -1.39
N PRO A 70 -5.07 -6.77 -1.16
CA PRO A 70 -4.34 -7.43 -2.24
C PRO A 70 -5.25 -8.19 -3.19
N MET A 71 -6.34 -8.81 -2.70
CA MET A 71 -7.31 -9.50 -3.57
C MET A 71 -8.00 -8.53 -4.53
N LEU A 72 -8.48 -7.40 -4.03
CA LEU A 72 -9.12 -6.36 -4.84
C LEU A 72 -8.11 -5.70 -5.79
N SER A 73 -6.88 -5.43 -5.33
CA SER A 73 -5.82 -4.88 -6.18
C SER A 73 -5.44 -5.82 -7.31
N ALA A 74 -5.38 -7.14 -7.06
CA ALA A 74 -5.08 -8.13 -8.10
C ALA A 74 -6.24 -8.26 -9.09
N ALA A 75 -7.49 -8.28 -8.61
CA ALA A 75 -8.67 -8.34 -9.46
C ALA A 75 -8.76 -7.11 -10.39
N ILE A 76 -8.58 -5.91 -9.84
CA ILE A 76 -8.53 -4.68 -10.63
C ILE A 76 -7.33 -4.69 -11.57
N GLY A 77 -6.16 -5.15 -11.11
CA GLY A 77 -4.96 -5.27 -11.94
C GLY A 77 -5.16 -6.15 -13.17
N VAL A 78 -5.81 -7.31 -13.04
CA VAL A 78 -6.13 -8.20 -14.17
C VAL A 78 -7.07 -7.52 -15.17
N VAL A 79 -8.10 -6.82 -14.68
CA VAL A 79 -9.03 -6.08 -15.55
C VAL A 79 -8.31 -4.94 -16.26
N VAL A 80 -7.51 -4.14 -15.55
CA VAL A 80 -6.77 -3.01 -16.13
C VAL A 80 -5.76 -3.50 -17.18
N ILE A 81 -5.01 -4.56 -16.90
CA ILE A 81 -4.06 -5.15 -17.87
C ILE A 81 -4.80 -5.68 -19.11
N ALA A 82 -5.98 -6.29 -18.93
CA ALA A 82 -6.78 -6.82 -20.04
C ALA A 82 -7.32 -5.72 -20.97
N PHE A 83 -7.64 -4.52 -20.44
CA PHE A 83 -8.20 -3.42 -21.23
C PHE A 83 -7.19 -2.38 -21.71
N PHE A 84 -6.12 -2.11 -20.95
CA PHE A 84 -5.21 -0.98 -21.20
C PHE A 84 -3.80 -1.38 -21.65
N SER A 85 -3.54 -2.70 -21.77
CA SER A 85 -2.19 -3.28 -21.86
C SER A 85 -1.35 -3.00 -20.60
N TRP A 86 -0.27 -3.75 -20.44
CA TRP A 86 0.65 -3.88 -19.29
C TRP A 86 1.31 -2.60 -18.73
N ARG A 87 0.85 -1.41 -19.13
CA ARG A 87 1.34 -0.10 -18.70
C ARG A 87 0.46 0.47 -17.59
#